data_AF-L7JZK3-F1
#
_entry.id   AF-L7JZK3-F1
#
_cell.length_a   1.000
_cell.length_b   1.000
_cell.length_c   1.000
_cell.angle_alpha   90.00
_cell.angle_beta   90.00
_cell.angle_gamma   90.00
#
_symmetry.space_group_name_H-M   'P 1'
#
loop_
_entity.id
_entity.type
_entity.pdbx_description
1 polymer ?
#
loop_
_entity_poly.entity_id
_entity_poly.type
_entity_poly.pdbx_seq_one_letter_code
_entity_poly.pdbx_strand_id
1 'polypeptide(L)'
;MPNVETALTNDILEIESVLGIEAAQRSIINEIVFTLKSHGIEINVEHITLLADLMCFKGKVNGITRFGIKNFKSSPLMLASFEQTGEHLFDAAANNKCNTISGVSDAIIVGGKIPVGTGDVSIYYNDKQRN
;
A
#
# COMPACT_ATOMS: atom_id res chain seq x y z
N MET A 1 -5.18 1.32 41.42
CA MET A 1 -5.97 1.00 40.21
C MET A 1 -5.03 1.09 39.01
N PRO A 2 -5.12 0.19 38.02
CA PRO A 2 -4.39 0.37 36.77
C PRO A 2 -4.84 1.67 36.10
N ASN A 3 -3.89 2.45 35.56
CA ASN A 3 -4.16 3.72 34.92
C ASN A 3 -4.65 3.47 33.49
N VAL A 4 -5.90 3.85 33.21
CA VAL A 4 -6.56 3.67 31.91
C VAL A 4 -5.88 4.51 30.82
N GLU A 5 -5.25 5.63 31.18
CA GLU A 5 -4.59 6.54 30.24
C GLU A 5 -3.22 6.04 29.78
N THR A 6 -2.58 5.12 30.52
CA THR A 6 -1.24 4.61 30.21
C THR A 6 -1.22 3.11 29.92
N ALA A 7 -2.38 2.48 29.76
CA ALA A 7 -2.46 1.09 29.38
C ALA A 7 -1.93 0.91 27.95
N LEU A 8 -1.07 -0.09 27.75
CA LEU A 8 -0.46 -0.42 26.46
C LEU A 8 -0.62 -1.92 26.20
N THR A 9 -0.75 -2.28 24.92
CA THR A 9 -0.78 -3.65 24.43
C THR A 9 0.02 -3.70 23.13
N ASN A 10 0.55 -4.86 22.78
CA ASN A 10 1.23 -5.10 21.51
C ASN A 10 0.30 -5.75 20.46
N ASP A 11 -0.97 -6.00 20.82
CA ASP A 11 -1.99 -6.44 19.88
C ASP A 11 -2.59 -5.23 19.14
N ILE A 12 -2.16 -5.05 17.89
CA ILE A 12 -2.60 -3.95 17.03
C ILE A 12 -4.11 -4.01 16.74
N LEU A 13 -4.70 -5.22 16.65
CA LEU A 13 -6.12 -5.37 16.33
C LEU A 13 -6.99 -5.05 17.56
N GLU A 14 -6.50 -5.37 18.76
CA GLU A 14 -7.14 -4.94 20.01
C GLU A 14 -7.16 -3.40 20.08
N ILE A 15 -6.03 -2.74 19.80
CA ILE A 15 -5.93 -1.27 19.78
C ILE A 15 -6.90 -0.67 18.76
N GLU A 16 -6.96 -1.21 17.55
CA GLU A 16 -7.91 -0.77 16.52
C GLU A 16 -9.35 -0.83 17.04
N SER A 17 -9.72 -1.92 17.71
CA SER A 17 -11.09 -2.14 18.20
C SER A 17 -11.48 -1.26 19.38
N VAL A 18 -10.53 -0.91 20.25
CA VAL A 18 -10.79 -0.17 21.51
C VAL A 18 -10.50 1.33 21.35
N LEU A 19 -9.37 1.67 20.74
CA LEU A 19 -8.84 3.05 20.65
C LEU A 19 -8.97 3.65 19.24
N GLY A 20 -9.25 2.83 18.22
CA GLY A 20 -9.47 3.27 16.84
C GLY A 20 -8.23 3.19 15.95
N ILE A 21 -8.43 3.50 14.67
CA ILE A 21 -7.46 3.25 13.60
C ILE A 21 -6.17 4.08 13.72
N GLU A 22 -6.25 5.33 14.18
CA GLU A 22 -5.07 6.20 14.35
C GLU A 22 -4.18 5.70 15.49
N ALA A 23 -4.77 5.16 16.57
CA ALA A 23 -4.02 4.53 17.64
C ALA A 23 -3.32 3.25 17.15
N ALA A 24 -4.00 2.46 16.32
CA ALA A 24 -3.43 1.26 15.71
C ALA A 24 -2.28 1.59 14.75
N GLN A 25 -2.43 2.61 13.90
CA GLN A 25 -1.38 3.12 13.01
C GLN A 25 -0.14 3.55 13.81
N ARG A 26 -0.33 4.31 14.89
CA ARG A 26 0.77 4.71 15.78
C ARG A 26 1.46 3.51 16.42
N SER A 27 0.69 2.51 16.84
CA SER A 27 1.22 1.27 17.40
C SER A 27 2.05 0.49 16.38
N ILE A 28 1.59 0.35 15.14
CA ILE A 28 2.36 -0.27 14.04
C ILE A 28 3.72 0.41 13.87
N ILE A 29 3.76 1.74 13.84
CA ILE A 29 5.01 2.49 13.71
C ILE A 29 5.95 2.16 14.87
N ASN A 30 5.45 2.21 16.11
CA ASN A 30 6.24 1.95 17.31
C ASN A 30 6.78 0.52 17.34
N GLU A 31 5.96 -0.48 17.04
CA GLU A 31 6.35 -1.89 17.05
C GLU A 31 7.39 -2.23 15.97
N ILE A 32 7.22 -1.69 14.75
CA ILE A 32 8.20 -1.87 13.67
C ILE A 32 9.54 -1.22 14.05
N VAL A 33 9.50 0.04 14.54
CA VAL A 33 10.71 0.75 14.98
C VAL A 33 11.39 0.01 16.14
N PHE A 34 10.63 -0.45 17.12
CA PHE A 34 11.14 -1.21 18.25
C PHE A 34 11.85 -2.48 17.78
N THR A 35 11.18 -3.29 16.96
CA THR A 35 11.72 -4.56 16.44
C THR A 35 13.00 -4.35 15.62
N LEU A 36 13.02 -3.36 14.72
CA LEU A 36 14.19 -3.07 13.89
C LEU A 36 15.37 -2.56 14.72
N LYS A 37 15.12 -1.67 15.68
CA LYS A 37 16.16 -1.19 16.60
C LYS A 37 16.75 -2.30 17.45
N SER A 38 15.93 -3.25 17.92
CA SER A 38 16.42 -4.43 18.65
C SER A 38 17.40 -5.29 17.83
N HIS A 39 17.35 -5.22 16.50
CA HIS A 39 18.28 -5.90 15.60
C HIS A 39 19.40 -4.99 15.07
N GLY A 40 19.54 -3.76 15.59
CA GLY A 40 20.56 -2.79 15.17
C GLY A 40 20.30 -2.18 13.79
N ILE A 41 19.07 -2.25 13.28
CA ILE A 41 18.69 -1.67 11.99
C ILE A 41 18.11 -0.27 12.23
N GLU A 42 18.80 0.75 11.72
CA GLU A 42 18.29 2.12 11.72
C GLU A 42 17.61 2.44 10.38
N ILE A 43 16.33 2.81 10.44
CA ILE A 43 15.53 3.23 9.28
C ILE A 43 14.92 4.58 9.61
N ASN A 44 14.87 5.46 8.61
CA ASN A 44 14.15 6.71 8.74
C ASN A 44 12.64 6.45 8.97
N VAL A 45 12.08 7.10 9.99
CA VAL A 45 10.70 6.91 10.41
C VAL A 45 9.70 7.21 9.30
N GLU A 46 9.99 8.14 8.37
CA GLU A 46 9.07 8.46 7.28
C GLU A 46 8.76 7.25 6.37
N HIS A 47 9.69 6.30 6.20
CA HIS A 47 9.42 5.06 5.45
C HIS A 47 8.44 4.14 6.17
N ILE A 48 8.57 4.08 7.50
CA ILE A 48 7.71 3.26 8.36
C ILE A 48 6.33 3.91 8.48
N THR A 49 6.27 5.23 8.60
CA THR A 49 5.02 6.00 8.58
C THR A 49 4.27 5.75 7.28
N LEU A 50 4.93 5.84 6.12
CA LEU A 50 4.29 5.56 4.83
C LEU A 50 3.73 4.13 4.76
N LEU A 51 4.45 3.15 5.31
CA LEU A 51 3.96 1.77 5.40
C LEU A 51 2.74 1.66 6.32
N ALA A 52 2.77 2.27 7.50
CA ALA A 52 1.67 2.25 8.46
C ALA A 52 0.42 2.96 7.90
N ASP A 53 0.61 4.09 7.20
CA ASP A 53 -0.44 4.80 6.46
C ASP A 53 -1.07 3.88 5.41
N LEU A 54 -0.24 3.21 4.61
CA LEU A 54 -0.71 2.25 3.60
C LEU A 54 -1.51 1.11 4.24
N MET A 55 -1.13 0.63 5.41
CA MET A 55 -1.86 -0.43 6.12
C MET A 55 -3.21 0.07 6.65
N CYS A 56 -3.34 1.36 7.01
CA CYS A 56 -4.48 1.88 7.78
C CYS A 56 -5.44 2.79 7.00
N PHE A 57 -5.07 3.33 5.83
CA PHE A 57 -5.84 4.39 5.13
C PHE A 57 -7.29 4.03 4.76
N LYS A 58 -7.65 2.75 4.75
CA LYS A 58 -9.02 2.27 4.50
C LYS A 58 -9.90 2.27 5.76
N GLY A 59 -9.43 2.82 6.87
CA GLY A 59 -10.15 2.86 8.14
C GLY A 59 -10.15 1.52 8.89
N LYS A 60 -9.27 0.59 8.48
CA LYS A 60 -9.02 -0.68 9.16
C LYS A 60 -7.59 -1.14 8.93
N VAL A 61 -7.05 -1.97 9.81
CA VAL A 61 -5.69 -2.51 9.65
C VAL A 61 -5.69 -3.60 8.57
N ASN A 62 -5.01 -3.35 7.46
CA ASN A 62 -4.83 -4.31 6.38
C ASN A 62 -3.37 -4.80 6.36
N GLY A 63 -3.18 -6.11 6.49
CA GLY A 63 -1.85 -6.71 6.39
C GLY A 63 -1.27 -6.63 4.97
N ILE A 64 0.05 -6.56 4.86
CA ILE A 64 0.76 -6.62 3.56
C ILE A 64 0.96 -8.09 3.16
N THR A 65 -0.13 -8.73 2.75
CA THR A 65 -0.17 -10.14 2.33
C THR A 65 -1.04 -10.30 1.08
N ARG A 66 -1.06 -11.49 0.46
CA ARG A 66 -1.95 -11.77 -0.69
C ARG A 66 -3.43 -11.50 -0.41
N PHE A 67 -3.86 -11.57 0.85
CA PHE A 67 -5.24 -11.31 1.23
C PHE A 67 -5.49 -9.82 1.47
N GLY A 68 -4.53 -9.11 2.07
CA GLY A 68 -4.67 -7.69 2.35
C GLY A 68 -4.43 -6.80 1.13
N ILE A 69 -3.55 -7.18 0.20
CA ILE A 69 -3.25 -6.36 -1.00
C ILE A 69 -4.45 -6.21 -1.93
N LYS A 70 -5.34 -7.21 -1.96
CA LYS A 70 -6.62 -7.14 -2.69
C LYS A 70 -7.52 -6.00 -2.20
N ASN A 71 -7.34 -5.51 -0.97
CA ASN A 71 -8.10 -4.37 -0.42
C ASN A 71 -7.52 -3.00 -0.83
N PHE A 72 -6.27 -2.94 -1.30
CA PHE A 72 -5.60 -1.69 -1.65
C PHE A 72 -5.80 -1.29 -3.10
N LYS A 73 -5.80 -2.25 -4.02
CA LYS A 73 -5.86 -2.01 -5.46
C LYS A 73 -6.75 -3.02 -6.17
N SER A 74 -7.39 -2.58 -7.25
CA SER A 74 -8.38 -3.36 -8.01
C SER A 74 -7.90 -3.84 -9.39
N SER A 75 -6.69 -3.48 -9.85
CA SER A 75 -6.19 -3.92 -11.16
C SER A 75 -5.98 -5.45 -11.18
N PRO A 76 -6.65 -6.18 -12.10
CA PRO A 76 -6.46 -7.62 -12.23
C PRO A 76 -5.02 -8.01 -12.58
N LEU A 77 -4.34 -7.27 -13.46
CA LEU A 77 -2.95 -7.60 -13.85
C LEU A 77 -1.98 -7.34 -12.70
N MET A 78 -2.17 -6.25 -11.96
CA MET A 78 -1.36 -5.96 -10.78
C MET A 78 -1.58 -7.04 -9.70
N LEU A 79 -2.82 -7.45 -9.43
CA LEU A 79 -3.09 -8.52 -8.47
C LEU A 79 -2.51 -9.85 -8.94
N ALA A 80 -2.64 -10.19 -10.22
CA ALA A 80 -2.08 -11.42 -10.79
C ALA A 80 -0.53 -11.44 -10.75
N SER A 81 0.12 -10.27 -10.70
CA SER A 81 1.58 -10.15 -10.53
C SER A 81 2.06 -10.40 -9.09
N PHE A 82 1.15 -10.44 -8.11
CA PHE A 82 1.47 -10.67 -6.71
C PHE A 82 0.71 -11.88 -6.16
N GLU A 83 1.34 -13.06 -6.22
CA GLU A 83 0.74 -14.36 -5.87
C GLU A 83 -0.57 -14.69 -6.65
N GLN A 84 -1.06 -15.94 -6.54
CA GLN A 84 -2.37 -16.39 -7.08
C GLN A 84 -2.71 -15.96 -8.52
N THR A 85 -1.74 -15.93 -9.44
CA THR A 85 -1.89 -15.42 -10.82
C THR A 85 -3.09 -16.01 -11.57
N GLY A 86 -3.21 -17.35 -11.59
CA GLY A 86 -4.27 -18.04 -12.33
C GLY A 86 -5.67 -17.74 -11.80
N GLU A 87 -5.83 -17.67 -10.47
CA GLU A 87 -7.11 -17.35 -9.84
C GLU A 87 -7.56 -15.92 -10.19
N HIS A 88 -6.64 -14.96 -10.12
CA HIS A 88 -6.94 -13.57 -10.44
C HIS A 88 -7.34 -13.37 -11.90
N LEU A 89 -6.64 -14.03 -12.84
CA LEU A 89 -6.98 -13.96 -14.26
C LEU A 89 -8.28 -14.70 -14.58
N PHE A 90 -8.53 -15.85 -13.96
CA PHE A 90 -9.77 -16.59 -14.13
C PHE A 90 -10.98 -15.80 -13.63
N ASP A 91 -10.90 -15.25 -12.41
CA ASP A 91 -11.95 -14.43 -11.83
C ASP A 91 -12.20 -13.15 -12.66
N ALA A 92 -11.15 -12.54 -13.20
CA ALA A 92 -11.29 -11.39 -14.09
C ALA A 92 -11.99 -11.75 -15.40
N ALA A 93 -11.63 -12.88 -16.02
CA ALA A 93 -12.28 -13.37 -17.23
C ALA A 93 -13.75 -13.75 -16.99
N ALA A 94 -14.03 -14.46 -15.89
CA ALA A 94 -15.38 -14.90 -15.53
C ALA A 94 -16.33 -13.72 -15.25
N ASN A 95 -15.82 -12.63 -14.68
CA ASN A 95 -16.61 -11.45 -14.31
C ASN A 95 -16.50 -10.30 -15.33
N ASN A 96 -15.91 -10.52 -16.52
CA ASN A 96 -15.67 -9.48 -17.52
C ASN A 96 -14.99 -8.22 -16.95
N LYS A 97 -14.00 -8.39 -16.06
CA LYS A 97 -13.27 -7.26 -15.47
C LYS A 97 -12.34 -6.66 -16.52
N CYS A 98 -12.52 -5.36 -16.79
CA CYS A 98 -11.58 -4.59 -17.61
C CYS A 98 -10.46 -4.02 -16.76
N ASN A 99 -9.22 -4.13 -17.22
CA ASN A 99 -8.07 -3.50 -16.58
C ASN A 99 -7.68 -2.20 -17.29
N THR A 100 -7.73 -1.08 -16.57
CA THR A 100 -7.16 0.18 -17.05
C THR A 100 -5.66 0.18 -16.77
N ILE A 101 -4.83 0.44 -17.79
CA ILE A 101 -3.38 0.48 -17.66
C ILE A 101 -2.97 1.81 -17.00
N SER A 102 -3.07 1.87 -15.68
CA SER A 102 -2.71 3.05 -14.88
C SER A 102 -1.67 2.76 -13.80
N GLY A 103 -1.43 1.49 -13.48
CA GLY A 103 -0.40 1.08 -12.52
C GLY A 103 0.96 0.85 -13.18
N VAL A 104 2.00 0.92 -12.36
CA VAL A 104 3.38 0.58 -12.76
C VAL A 104 3.45 -0.87 -13.26
N SER A 105 2.92 -1.84 -12.50
CA SER A 105 2.91 -3.25 -12.91
C SER A 105 2.15 -3.47 -14.22
N ASP A 106 1.01 -2.80 -14.39
CA ASP A 106 0.20 -2.88 -15.61
C ASP A 106 1.00 -2.42 -16.83
N ALA A 107 1.63 -1.25 -16.72
CA ALA A 107 2.43 -0.66 -17.79
C ALA A 107 3.64 -1.54 -18.15
N ILE A 108 4.30 -2.14 -17.15
CA ILE A 108 5.42 -3.05 -17.41
C ILE A 108 4.96 -4.31 -18.16
N ILE A 109 3.88 -4.94 -17.72
CA ILE A 109 3.38 -6.20 -18.30
C ILE A 109 3.00 -6.01 -19.78
N VAL A 110 2.40 -4.87 -20.12
CA VAL A 110 1.96 -4.56 -21.49
C VAL A 110 3.04 -3.88 -22.35
N GLY A 111 4.22 -3.59 -21.78
CA GLY A 111 5.30 -2.87 -22.47
C GLY A 111 4.99 -1.40 -22.77
N GLY A 112 4.14 -0.76 -21.97
CA GLY A 112 3.72 0.63 -22.12
C GLY A 112 4.59 1.64 -21.36
N LYS A 113 4.24 2.92 -21.48
CA LYS A 113 4.87 4.01 -20.72
C LYS A 113 4.51 3.86 -19.24
N ILE A 114 5.52 3.84 -18.35
CA ILE A 114 5.30 3.72 -16.91
C ILE A 114 4.88 5.09 -16.34
N PRO A 115 3.72 5.24 -15.67
CA PRO A 115 3.21 6.54 -15.21
C PRO A 115 3.84 6.96 -13.86
N VAL A 116 5.17 7.06 -13.81
CA VAL A 116 5.91 7.54 -12.64
C VAL A 116 7.20 8.23 -13.07
N GLY A 117 7.65 9.22 -12.30
CA GLY A 117 8.87 9.96 -12.58
C GLY A 117 8.81 10.65 -13.94
N THR A 118 9.79 10.37 -14.81
CA THR A 118 9.83 10.94 -16.16
C THR A 118 8.64 10.53 -17.03
N GLY A 119 8.04 9.37 -16.73
CA GLY A 119 6.89 8.87 -17.48
C GLY A 119 5.56 9.51 -17.10
N ASP A 120 5.49 10.27 -16.01
CA ASP A 120 4.30 11.02 -15.61
C ASP A 120 4.17 12.37 -16.34
N VAL A 121 5.27 12.86 -16.91
CA VAL A 121 5.29 14.11 -17.67
C VAL A 121 5.01 13.85 -19.15
N SER A 122 4.23 14.74 -19.76
CA SER A 122 4.00 14.77 -21.21
C SER A 122 4.68 15.99 -21.81
N ILE A 123 5.49 15.77 -22.84
CA ILE A 123 6.23 16.82 -23.53
C ILE A 123 5.49 17.13 -24.82
N TYR A 124 5.14 18.39 -25.00
CA TYR A 124 4.49 18.89 -26.21
C TYR A 124 5.43 19.85 -26.91
N TYR A 125 5.53 19.71 -28.23
CA TYR A 125 6.24 20.69 -29.05
C TYR A 125 5.36 21.93 -29.23
N ASN A 126 5.89 23.12 -28.91
CA ASN A 126 5.19 24.39 -29.10
C ASN A 126 5.79 25.17 -30.26
N ASP A 127 5.11 25.14 -31.41
CA ASP A 127 5.53 25.79 -32.65
C ASP A 127 5.39 27.33 -32.62
N LYS A 128 4.69 27.90 -31.62
CA LYS A 128 4.42 29.35 -31.54
C LYS A 128 5.59 30.20 -31.02
N GLN A 129 6.73 29.61 -30.68
CA GLN A 129 7.91 30.36 -30.18
C GLN A 129 8.93 30.73 -31.28
N ARG A 130 8.59 30.55 -32.56
CA ARG A 130 9.49 30.78 -33.70
C ARG A 130 9.27 32.11 -34.45
N ASN A 131 8.59 33.09 -33.86
CA ASN A 131 8.48 34.45 -34.41
C ASN A 131 9.00 35.50 -33.41
#